data_AF-A0A015IRS0-F1
#
_entry.id   AF-A0A015IRS0-F1
#
_cell.length_a   1.000
_cell.length_b   1.000
_cell.length_c   1.000
_cell.angle_alpha   90.00
_cell.angle_beta   90.00
_cell.angle_gamma   90.00
#
_symmetry.space_group_name_H-M   'P 1'
#
loop_
_entity.id
_entity.type
_entity.pdbx_description
1 polymer ?
#
loop_
_entity_poly.entity_id
_entity_poly.type
_entity_poly.pdbx_seq_one_letter_code
_entity_poly.pdbx_strand_id
1 'polypeptide(L)'
;MPQLDILTNLEKWSQVIAFKVKMQKKYSTMTISIDFNKWALTNWNNEVWTAPFGEMPVQWFPAFWTLKQRKECKRFQVVVIDIPKTVTNNIVYNAENPTQSMLSQLDGALAFRIIQDRGHRKLIVYFDTWASLDKALNIDFNFEEFKDVWT
;
A
#
# COMPACT_ATOMS: atom_id res chain seq x y z
N MET A 1 -5.35 1.33 15.85
CA MET A 1 -4.10 2.09 16.03
C MET A 1 -4.41 3.30 16.91
N PRO A 2 -3.77 3.43 18.07
CA PRO A 2 -3.82 4.62 18.93
C PRO A 2 -3.49 5.91 18.17
N GLN A 3 -4.09 7.03 18.58
CA GLN A 3 -3.88 8.33 17.93
C GLN A 3 -2.42 8.82 18.00
N LEU A 4 -1.72 8.50 19.09
CA LEU A 4 -0.32 8.89 19.30
C LEU A 4 0.60 8.22 18.27
N ASP A 5 0.42 6.92 18.04
CA ASP A 5 1.21 6.17 17.04
C ASP A 5 1.04 6.72 15.63
N ILE A 6 -0.13 7.30 15.33
CA ILE A 6 -0.41 7.90 14.03
C ILE A 6 0.41 9.18 13.87
N LEU A 7 0.41 10.06 14.87
CA LEU A 7 1.20 11.29 14.84
C LEU A 7 2.69 10.99 14.71
N THR A 8 3.23 10.07 15.52
CA THR A 8 4.65 9.68 15.46
C THR A 8 5.07 9.14 14.09
N ASN A 9 4.20 8.37 13.41
CA ASN A 9 4.52 7.91 12.06
C ASN A 9 4.36 9.01 11.00
N LEU A 10 3.46 9.98 11.19
CA LEU A 10 3.35 11.15 10.30
C LEU A 10 4.54 12.10 10.42
N GLU A 11 5.11 12.23 11.62
CA GLU A 11 6.31 13.03 11.88
C GLU A 11 7.53 12.51 11.09
N LYS A 12 7.58 11.21 10.79
CA LYS A 12 8.62 10.62 9.93
C LYS A 12 8.52 11.10 8.48
N TRP A 13 7.33 11.45 8.02
CA TRP A 13 7.09 11.90 6.64
C TRP A 13 7.18 13.41 6.50
N SER A 14 6.97 14.16 7.59
CA SER A 14 6.66 15.59 7.50
C SER A 14 6.59 16.25 8.86
N GLN A 15 6.65 17.59 8.87
CA GLN A 15 6.19 18.36 10.01
C GLN A 15 4.66 18.46 9.99
N VAL A 16 4.00 18.00 11.06
CA VAL A 16 2.53 18.11 11.19
C VAL A 16 2.16 19.52 11.65
N ILE A 17 1.38 20.24 10.83
CA ILE A 17 0.94 21.62 11.09
C ILE A 17 -0.43 21.61 11.79
N ALA A 18 -1.35 20.77 11.32
CA ALA A 18 -2.69 20.66 11.89
C ALA A 18 -3.19 19.22 11.77
N PHE A 19 -3.99 18.81 12.75
CA PHE A 19 -4.50 17.44 12.84
C PHE A 19 -5.94 17.45 13.36
N LYS A 20 -6.84 16.75 12.66
CA LYS A 20 -8.23 16.59 13.05
C LYS A 20 -8.69 15.16 12.80
N VAL A 21 -9.34 14.56 13.79
CA VAL A 21 -9.97 13.24 13.68
C VAL A 21 -11.48 13.38 13.77
N LYS A 22 -12.19 12.64 12.93
CA LYS A 22 -13.64 12.53 12.91
C LYS A 22 -14.04 11.07 12.84
N MET A 23 -14.85 10.63 13.80
CA MET A 23 -15.47 9.31 13.76
C MET A 23 -16.71 9.36 12.86
N GLN A 24 -16.83 8.39 11.95
CA GLN A 24 -17.95 8.24 11.02
C GLN A 24 -18.40 6.78 10.97
N LYS A 25 -19.40 6.44 11.79
CA LYS A 25 -19.88 5.06 11.97
C LYS A 25 -18.71 4.14 12.37
N LYS A 26 -18.41 3.13 11.55
CA LYS A 26 -17.30 2.17 11.76
C LYS A 26 -15.93 2.66 11.27
N TYR A 27 -15.87 3.86 10.68
CA TYR A 27 -14.65 4.41 10.10
C TYR A 27 -14.17 5.62 10.90
N SER A 28 -12.86 5.76 11.03
CA SER A 28 -12.21 6.97 11.53
C SER A 28 -11.61 7.70 10.35
N THR A 29 -11.99 8.97 10.14
CA THR A 29 -11.37 9.84 9.15
C THR A 29 -10.45 10.81 9.87
N MET A 30 -9.26 10.98 9.32
CA MET A 30 -8.28 11.92 9.83
C MET A 30 -7.90 12.89 8.70
N THR A 31 -7.86 14.18 9.03
CA THR A 31 -7.44 15.25 8.14
C THR A 31 -6.21 15.90 8.75
N ILE A 32 -5.16 16.03 7.94
CA ILE A 32 -3.87 16.51 8.40
C ILE A 32 -3.37 17.56 7.40
N SER A 33 -2.85 18.66 7.91
CA SER A 33 -2.02 19.59 7.15
C SER A 33 -0.57 19.31 7.51
N ILE A 34 0.25 18.99 6.51
CA ILE A 34 1.63 18.58 6.70
C ILE A 34 2.53 19.30 5.71
N ASP A 35 3.77 19.57 6.12
CA ASP A 35 4.84 20.00 5.23
C ASP A 35 5.78 18.83 4.96
N PHE A 36 5.77 18.32 3.72
CA PHE A 36 6.51 17.12 3.36
C PHE A 36 8.01 17.33 3.49
N ASN A 37 8.69 16.38 4.13
CA ASN A 37 10.14 16.34 4.04
C ASN A 37 10.58 15.95 2.63
N LYS A 38 11.87 16.10 2.34
CA LYS A 38 12.44 15.84 1.00
C LYS A 38 12.11 14.43 0.48
N TRP A 39 12.13 13.41 1.35
CA TRP A 39 11.83 12.04 0.97
C TRP A 39 10.35 11.87 0.59
N ALA A 40 9.42 12.36 1.41
CA ALA A 40 7.99 12.24 1.14
C ALA A 40 7.60 13.03 -0.10
N LEU A 41 8.15 14.23 -0.28
CA LEU A 41 7.92 15.06 -1.46
C LEU A 41 8.43 14.39 -2.74
N THR A 42 9.59 13.74 -2.69
CA THR A 42 10.15 13.01 -3.84
C THR A 42 9.25 11.84 -4.23
N ASN A 43 8.85 11.00 -3.26
CA ASN A 43 7.96 9.87 -3.55
C ASN A 43 6.59 10.32 -4.05
N TRP A 44 6.07 11.41 -3.49
CA TRP A 44 4.82 12.02 -3.92
C TRP A 44 4.88 12.50 -5.37
N ASN A 45 5.94 13.23 -5.74
CA ASN A 45 6.13 13.76 -7.08
C ASN A 45 6.45 12.68 -8.11
N ASN A 46 7.08 11.59 -7.70
CA ASN A 46 7.33 10.41 -8.54
C ASN A 46 6.11 9.50 -8.68
N GLU A 47 4.94 9.93 -8.19
CA GLU A 47 3.69 9.17 -8.26
C GLU A 47 3.82 7.75 -7.66
N VAL A 48 4.63 7.58 -6.62
CA VAL A 48 4.69 6.32 -5.88
C VAL A 48 3.37 6.16 -5.15
N TRP A 49 2.66 5.03 -5.28
CA TRP A 49 1.33 4.89 -4.67
C TRP A 49 1.36 4.24 -3.29
N THR A 50 2.45 3.58 -2.93
CA THR A 50 2.60 2.88 -1.64
C THR A 50 3.70 3.53 -0.81
N ALA A 51 3.36 3.94 0.41
CA ALA A 51 4.30 4.53 1.35
C ALA A 51 4.28 3.79 2.69
N PRO A 52 5.43 3.60 3.36
CA PRO A 52 5.52 2.97 4.68
C PRO A 52 4.99 3.89 5.77
N PHE A 53 3.90 3.50 6.43
CA PHE A 53 3.34 4.20 7.59
C PHE A 53 3.54 3.33 8.84
N GLY A 54 4.72 3.46 9.45
CA GLY A 54 5.18 2.45 10.42
C GLY A 54 5.36 1.10 9.72
N GLU A 55 4.85 0.03 10.31
CA GLU A 55 4.85 -1.32 9.73
C GLU A 55 3.69 -1.55 8.72
N MET A 56 2.87 -0.52 8.49
CA MET A 56 1.73 -0.61 7.59
C MET A 56 2.01 0.14 6.29
N PRO A 57 2.09 -0.53 5.14
CA PRO A 57 2.08 0.15 3.86
C PRO A 57 0.71 0.76 3.63
N VAL A 58 0.69 2.04 3.28
CA VAL A 58 -0.55 2.76 2.98
C VAL A 58 -0.54 3.28 1.57
N GLN A 59 -1.74 3.38 1.02
CA GLN A 59 -1.95 3.94 -0.30
C GLN A 59 -2.26 5.43 -0.18
N TRP A 60 -1.46 6.27 -0.82
CA TRP A 60 -1.75 7.70 -0.93
C TRP A 60 -2.06 8.08 -2.38
N PHE A 61 -2.87 9.12 -2.57
CA PHE A 61 -3.29 9.60 -3.89
C PHE A 61 -3.25 11.12 -3.90
N PRO A 62 -2.93 11.75 -5.04
CA PRO A 62 -2.95 13.19 -5.13
C PRO A 62 -4.33 13.78 -4.81
N ALA A 63 -4.34 14.88 -4.06
CA ALA A 63 -5.58 15.52 -3.63
C ALA A 63 -6.43 16.02 -4.81
N PHE A 64 -5.79 16.46 -5.90
CA PHE A 64 -6.44 16.93 -7.12
C PHE A 64 -7.12 15.83 -7.93
N TRP A 65 -6.92 14.55 -7.58
CA TRP A 65 -7.62 13.45 -8.22
C TRP A 65 -9.08 13.39 -7.76
N THR A 66 -9.98 13.45 -8.73
CA THR A 66 -11.41 13.18 -8.56
C THR A 66 -11.65 11.72 -8.14
N LEU A 67 -12.83 11.44 -7.58
CA LEU A 67 -13.25 10.06 -7.29
C LEU A 67 -13.27 9.17 -8.54
N LYS A 68 -13.58 9.74 -9.71
CA LYS A 68 -13.55 9.03 -10.99
C LYS A 68 -12.13 8.61 -11.35
N GLN A 69 -11.18 9.54 -11.31
CA GLN A 69 -9.76 9.24 -11.57
C GLN A 69 -9.23 8.17 -10.61
N ARG A 70 -9.54 8.27 -9.32
CA ARG A 70 -9.13 7.25 -8.33
C ARG A 70 -9.71 5.85 -8.61
N LYS A 71 -10.90 5.77 -9.24
CA LYS A 71 -11.50 4.49 -9.64
C LYS A 71 -10.85 3.93 -10.90
N GLU A 72 -10.61 4.78 -11.90
CA GLU A 72 -9.90 4.38 -13.13
C GLU A 72 -8.48 3.89 -12.82
N CYS A 73 -7.76 4.57 -11.93
CA CYS A 73 -6.43 4.14 -11.49
C CYS A 73 -6.45 2.83 -10.69
N LYS A 74 -7.59 2.40 -10.17
CA LYS A 74 -7.76 1.10 -9.50
C LYS A 74 -8.39 0.05 -10.41
N ARG A 75 -8.54 0.35 -11.71
CA ARG A 75 -9.23 -0.52 -12.66
C ARG A 75 -8.46 -1.80 -12.92
N PHE A 76 -7.15 -1.71 -13.10
CA PHE A 76 -6.30 -2.86 -13.34
C PHE A 76 -5.90 -3.46 -11.99
N GLN A 77 -6.64 -4.48 -11.57
CA GLN A 77 -6.35 -5.17 -10.32
C GLN A 77 -6.50 -6.68 -10.51
N VAL A 78 -5.66 -7.42 -9.80
CA VAL A 78 -5.80 -8.87 -9.62
C VAL A 78 -6.15 -9.16 -8.17
N VAL A 79 -6.93 -10.20 -7.94
CA VAL A 79 -7.27 -10.68 -6.60
C VAL A 79 -6.78 -12.11 -6.46
N VAL A 80 -5.81 -12.30 -5.59
CA VAL A 80 -5.38 -13.64 -5.16
C VAL A 80 -6.16 -14.00 -3.90
N ILE A 81 -6.94 -15.07 -3.98
CA ILE A 81 -7.77 -15.57 -2.89
C ILE A 81 -7.02 -16.62 -2.07
N ASP A 82 -7.46 -16.80 -0.83
CA ASP A 82 -6.97 -17.83 0.09
C ASP A 82 -5.45 -17.80 0.34
N ILE A 83 -4.88 -16.58 0.42
CA ILE A 83 -3.45 -16.42 0.72
C ILE A 83 -3.13 -16.97 2.13
N PRO A 84 -1.98 -17.64 2.33
CA PRO A 84 -1.56 -18.14 3.64
C PRO A 84 -1.42 -17.02 4.67
N LYS A 85 -1.60 -17.32 5.97
CA LYS A 85 -1.38 -16.36 7.08
C LYS A 85 0.05 -15.80 7.13
N THR A 86 1.02 -16.56 6.63
CA THR A 86 2.43 -16.18 6.56
C THR A 86 2.67 -15.01 5.61
N VAL A 87 1.81 -14.78 4.60
CA VAL A 87 1.91 -13.63 3.69
C VAL A 87 1.55 -12.35 4.47
N THR A 88 2.55 -11.61 4.92
CA THR A 88 2.41 -10.35 5.65
C THR A 88 2.66 -9.14 4.73
N ASN A 89 2.37 -7.94 5.22
CA ASN A 89 2.66 -6.71 4.50
C ASN A 89 4.14 -6.57 4.14
N ASN A 90 5.06 -7.00 5.02
CA ASN A 90 6.51 -6.90 4.79
C ASN A 90 7.00 -7.83 3.67
N ILE A 91 6.38 -9.00 3.50
CA ILE A 91 6.68 -9.90 2.37
C ILE A 91 6.21 -9.26 1.06
N VAL A 92 5.01 -8.67 1.07
CA VAL A 92 4.46 -8.05 -0.14
C VAL A 92 5.20 -6.75 -0.47
N TYR A 93 5.53 -5.95 0.53
CA TYR A 93 6.22 -4.66 0.41
C TYR A 93 7.23 -4.49 1.53
N ASN A 94 8.51 -4.54 1.18
CA ASN A 94 9.62 -4.29 2.08
C ASN A 94 10.17 -2.88 1.82
N ALA A 95 9.93 -1.96 2.75
CA ALA A 95 10.39 -0.57 2.62
C ALA A 95 11.91 -0.42 2.77
N GLU A 96 12.55 -1.31 3.53
CA GLU A 96 14.00 -1.29 3.78
C GLU A 96 14.77 -1.91 2.60
N ASN A 97 14.22 -2.98 2.01
CA ASN A 97 14.76 -3.60 0.82
C ASN A 97 13.69 -3.86 -0.24
N PRO A 98 13.38 -2.85 -1.07
CA PRO A 98 12.34 -2.96 -2.09
C PRO A 98 12.55 -4.12 -3.06
N THR A 99 13.80 -4.45 -3.40
CA THR A 99 14.14 -5.52 -4.37
C THR A 99 13.75 -6.92 -3.89
N GLN A 100 13.55 -7.10 -2.58
CA GLN A 100 13.16 -8.36 -1.97
C GLN A 100 11.65 -8.46 -1.75
N SER A 101 10.89 -7.44 -2.15
CA SER A 101 9.45 -7.46 -2.02
C SER A 101 8.81 -8.27 -3.16
N MET A 102 7.70 -8.94 -2.87
CA MET A 102 6.88 -9.55 -3.92
C MET A 102 6.41 -8.51 -4.94
N LEU A 103 6.07 -7.29 -4.48
CA LEU A 103 5.57 -6.23 -5.34
C LEU A 103 6.60 -5.78 -6.39
N SER A 104 7.91 -5.76 -6.06
CA SER A 104 8.94 -5.38 -7.02
C SER A 104 9.19 -6.40 -8.13
N GLN A 105 8.74 -7.64 -7.94
CA GLN A 105 8.83 -8.68 -8.97
C GLN A 105 7.70 -8.56 -10.01
N LEU A 106 6.68 -7.76 -9.71
CA LEU A 106 5.52 -7.54 -10.56
C LEU A 106 5.71 -6.23 -11.34
N ASP A 107 6.04 -6.36 -12.62
CA ASP A 107 6.14 -5.24 -13.54
C ASP A 107 4.86 -4.39 -13.52
N GLY A 108 5.00 -3.07 -13.40
CA GLY A 108 3.88 -2.13 -13.34
C GLY A 108 3.00 -2.22 -12.09
N ALA A 109 3.38 -2.96 -11.04
CA ALA A 109 2.63 -3.00 -9.79
C ALA A 109 2.82 -1.69 -8.99
N LEU A 110 1.71 -1.04 -8.65
CA LEU A 110 1.72 0.28 -8.02
C LEU A 110 1.40 0.21 -6.53
N ALA A 111 0.45 -0.65 -6.18
CA ALA A 111 0.00 -0.78 -4.81
C ALA A 111 -0.64 -2.13 -4.54
N PHE A 112 -0.86 -2.42 -3.26
CA PHE A 112 -1.56 -3.63 -2.86
C PHE A 112 -2.44 -3.41 -1.63
N ARG A 113 -3.28 -4.39 -1.32
CA ARG A 113 -4.02 -4.53 -0.06
C ARG A 113 -4.16 -5.98 0.32
N ILE A 114 -3.89 -6.30 1.58
CA ILE A 114 -4.31 -7.57 2.18
C ILE A 114 -5.62 -7.34 2.93
N ILE A 115 -6.65 -8.11 2.58
CA ILE A 115 -7.96 -8.07 3.24
C ILE A 115 -8.21 -9.41 3.91
N GLN A 116 -8.70 -9.38 5.15
CA GLN A 116 -9.15 -10.56 5.87
C GLN A 116 -10.65 -10.48 6.11
N ASP A 117 -11.39 -11.49 5.69
CA ASP A 117 -12.84 -11.61 5.88
C ASP A 117 -13.21 -13.03 6.29
N ARG A 118 -13.85 -13.19 7.45
CA ARG A 118 -14.35 -14.49 7.97
C ARG A 118 -13.36 -15.67 7.91
N GLY A 119 -12.07 -15.40 8.09
CA GLY A 119 -11.02 -16.42 8.06
C GLY A 119 -10.32 -16.58 6.70
N HIS A 120 -10.91 -16.06 5.63
CA HIS A 120 -10.27 -15.99 4.32
C HIS A 120 -9.41 -14.74 4.23
N ARG A 121 -8.26 -14.85 3.56
CA ARG A 121 -7.38 -13.71 3.27
C ARG A 121 -7.29 -13.55 1.76
N LYS A 122 -7.29 -12.30 1.29
CA LYS A 122 -7.17 -11.94 -0.12
C LYS A 122 -6.07 -10.91 -0.28
N LEU A 123 -5.21 -11.09 -1.26
CA LEU A 123 -4.27 -10.08 -1.73
C LEU A 123 -4.88 -9.42 -2.97
N ILE A 124 -4.97 -8.10 -2.96
CA ILE A 124 -5.32 -7.30 -4.14
C ILE A 124 -4.08 -6.54 -4.55
N VAL A 125 -3.66 -6.69 -5.80
CA VAL A 125 -2.55 -5.91 -6.40
C VAL A 125 -3.13 -5.02 -7.50
N TYR A 126 -2.70 -3.76 -7.53
CA TYR A 126 -3.13 -2.74 -8.49
C TYR A 126 -1.98 -2.43 -9.46
N PHE A 127 -2.29 -2.35 -10.74
CA PHE A 127 -1.32 -2.13 -11.82
C PHE A 127 -1.58 -0.82 -12.56
N ASP A 128 -0.53 -0.29 -13.18
CA ASP A 128 -0.58 0.92 -14.01
C ASP A 128 -1.32 0.72 -15.34
N THR A 129 -1.17 -0.46 -15.95
CA THR A 129 -1.71 -0.80 -17.26
C THR A 129 -2.34 -2.19 -17.31
N TRP A 130 -3.17 -2.41 -18.34
CA TRP A 130 -3.67 -3.74 -18.65
C TRP A 130 -2.55 -4.73 -19.00
N ALA A 131 -1.51 -4.30 -19.72
CA ALA A 131 -0.41 -5.17 -20.12
C ALA A 131 0.36 -5.71 -18.91
N SER A 132 0.62 -4.85 -17.92
CA SER A 132 1.23 -5.23 -16.64
C SER A 132 0.38 -6.26 -15.89
N LEU A 133 -0.95 -6.04 -15.83
CA LEU A 133 -1.90 -6.99 -15.26
C LEU A 133 -1.91 -8.33 -16.01
N ASP A 134 -1.97 -8.30 -17.34
CA ASP A 134 -2.00 -9.49 -18.19
C ASP A 134 -0.74 -10.35 -18.02
N LYS A 135 0.44 -9.72 -17.95
CA LYS A 135 1.68 -10.41 -17.59
C LYS A 135 1.57 -11.08 -16.21
N ALA A 136 1.09 -10.34 -15.21
CA ALA A 136 0.97 -10.85 -13.84
C ALA A 136 -0.02 -12.02 -13.70
N LEU A 137 -1.06 -12.08 -14.55
CA LEU A 137 -2.00 -13.22 -14.60
C LEU A 137 -1.35 -14.50 -15.12
N ASN A 138 -0.27 -14.39 -15.89
CA ASN A 138 0.50 -15.51 -16.42
C ASN A 138 1.66 -15.94 -15.49
N ILE A 139 1.77 -15.34 -14.31
CA ILE A 139 2.76 -15.72 -13.29
C ILE A 139 2.09 -16.68 -12.29
N ASP A 140 2.70 -17.85 -12.10
CA ASP A 140 2.33 -18.73 -10.99
C ASP A 140 2.85 -18.14 -9.67
N PHE A 141 1.93 -17.64 -8.84
CA PHE A 141 2.26 -17.09 -7.53
C PHE A 141 2.66 -18.21 -6.56
N ASN A 142 3.95 -18.51 -6.48
CA ASN A 142 4.48 -19.42 -5.48
C ASN A 142 4.77 -18.70 -4.16
N PHE A 143 3.81 -18.73 -3.23
CA PHE A 143 4.02 -18.16 -1.89
C PHE A 143 4.94 -19.01 -0.99
N GLU A 144 5.31 -20.24 -1.39
CA GLU A 144 6.28 -21.07 -0.66
C GLU A 144 7.72 -20.55 -0.84
N GLU A 145 8.07 -20.00 -2.01
CA GLU A 145 9.42 -19.47 -2.28
C GLU A 145 9.81 -18.29 -1.38
N PHE A 146 8.82 -17.59 -0.80
CA PHE A 146 9.06 -16.50 0.13
C PHE A 146 9.14 -16.96 1.59
N LYS A 147 9.00 -18.26 1.88
CA LYS A 147 9.13 -18.81 3.25
C LYS A 147 10.57 -18.93 3.71
N ASP A 148 11.50 -19.23 2.80
CA ASP A 148 12.88 -19.60 3.14
C ASP A 148 13.90 -18.46 2.95
N VAL A 149 13.46 -17.27 2.54
CA VAL A 149 14.39 -16.15 2.29
C VAL A 149 14.88 -15.51 3.60
N TRP A 150 14.24 -15.76 4.75
CA TRP A 150 14.60 -15.11 6.02
C TRP A 150 14.37 -16.02 7.24
N THR A 151 15.41 -16.78 7.61
CA THR A 151 15.71 -17.13 9.00
C THR A 151 16.87 -16.29 9.51
#